data_AF-A0A965UWQ8-F1
#
_entry.id   AF-A0A965UWQ8-F1
#
_cell.length_a   1.000
_cell.length_b   1.000
_cell.length_c   1.000
_cell.angle_alpha   90.00
_cell.angle_beta   90.00
_cell.angle_gamma   90.00
#
_symmetry.space_group_name_H-M   'P 1'
#
loop_
_entity.id
_entity.type
_entity.pdbx_description
1 polymer ?
#
loop_
_entity_poly.entity_id
_entity_poly.type
_entity_poly.pdbx_seq_one_letter_code
_entity_poly.pdbx_strand_id
1 'polypeptide(L)'
;MLNFINLKPNQMKYKPIIDIPFQYMVTDEDYAQAEKWANESKFIGNEFTIFANDRKRLIRGALGEIAFQNMFPFFKKTANSSFSHDFLYNNTTIDVKVGSRDNTNASEYYEYGFPEYQKNSTKTHYAFFHYNINSRNIQLIGVISKENFLKYAHKQEKGGVEGSNNYTPMANYLKMYAVDIMKYCELQQIINLKPISNQNQTMSNYQKKDGDISVFTNQSANANAPRWKGNLLLNGQEYSVSLWVKNGAKGEFLAGSVQPKQAPAPAPDHFNYPQSNPNSSGDLPF
;
A
#
# COMPACT_ATOMS: atom_id res chain seq x y z
N MET A 1 9.13 -52.79 32.92
CA MET A 1 8.40 -51.51 33.05
C MET A 1 9.22 -50.43 32.35
N LEU A 2 8.80 -50.00 31.17
CA LEU A 2 9.43 -48.91 30.43
C LEU A 2 8.94 -47.58 31.01
N ASN A 3 9.85 -46.82 31.60
CA ASN A 3 9.58 -45.47 32.07
C ASN A 3 9.39 -44.54 30.88
N PHE A 4 8.14 -44.19 30.60
CA PHE A 4 7.81 -43.06 29.72
C PHE A 4 8.20 -41.77 30.44
N ILE A 5 9.28 -41.14 29.97
CA ILE A 5 9.62 -39.76 30.32
C ILE A 5 8.48 -38.90 29.78
N ASN A 6 7.63 -38.40 30.67
CA ASN A 6 6.67 -37.34 30.39
C ASN A 6 7.44 -36.07 30.02
N LEU A 7 7.75 -35.92 28.73
CA LEU A 7 8.15 -34.64 28.16
C LEU A 7 6.91 -33.74 28.26
N LYS A 8 6.89 -32.86 29.28
CA LYS A 8 5.93 -31.76 29.32
C LYS A 8 6.03 -30.99 27.99
N PRO A 9 4.92 -30.63 27.33
CA PRO A 9 4.98 -29.78 26.16
C PRO A 9 5.73 -28.51 26.57
N ASN A 10 6.88 -28.28 25.92
CA ASN A 10 7.65 -27.06 26.07
C ASN A 10 6.67 -25.90 25.96
N GLN A 11 6.52 -25.12 27.03
CA GLN A 11 5.98 -23.78 26.92
C GLN A 11 6.97 -23.01 26.05
N MET A 12 6.79 -23.06 24.73
CA MET A 12 7.47 -22.15 23.83
C MET A 12 7.11 -20.76 24.31
N LYS A 13 8.03 -20.12 25.02
CA LYS A 13 7.90 -18.73 25.41
C LYS A 13 7.89 -17.95 24.11
N TYR A 14 6.68 -17.59 23.66
CA TYR A 14 6.48 -16.76 22.48
C TYR A 14 7.33 -15.51 22.63
N LYS A 15 8.39 -15.41 21.82
CA LYS A 15 9.19 -14.20 21.78
C LYS A 15 8.38 -13.17 20.99
N PRO A 16 8.02 -12.02 21.60
CA PRO A 16 7.35 -10.96 20.86
C PRO A 16 8.30 -10.43 19.79
N ILE A 17 7.75 -10.02 18.65
CA ILE A 17 8.52 -9.31 17.63
C ILE A 17 8.65 -7.86 18.11
N ILE A 18 9.86 -7.44 18.45
CA ILE A 18 10.13 -6.15 19.11
C ILE A 18 10.06 -4.99 18.11
N ASP A 19 10.37 -5.24 16.83
CA ASP A 19 10.55 -4.19 15.81
C ASP A 19 9.53 -4.26 14.67
N ILE A 20 8.23 -4.42 14.97
CA ILE A 20 7.20 -4.28 13.92
C ILE A 20 7.01 -2.78 13.61
N PRO A 21 7.40 -2.32 12.40
CA PRO A 21 7.47 -0.89 12.10
C PRO A 21 6.10 -0.26 11.83
N PHE A 22 5.10 -1.07 11.46
CA PHE A 22 3.76 -0.59 11.12
C PHE A 22 2.75 -1.14 12.12
N GLN A 23 2.29 -0.26 13.00
CA GLN A 23 1.28 -0.53 14.03
C GLN A 23 0.21 0.54 13.97
N TYR A 24 -1.04 0.16 14.26
CA TYR A 24 -2.19 1.03 14.18
C TYR A 24 -3.11 0.79 15.37
N MET A 25 -3.41 1.85 16.10
CA MET A 25 -4.31 1.81 17.24
C MET A 25 -5.74 2.05 16.74
N VAL A 26 -6.59 1.04 16.89
CA VAL A 26 -8.00 1.11 16.48
C VAL A 26 -8.76 2.09 17.37
N THR A 27 -9.32 3.14 16.77
CA THR A 27 -10.17 4.10 17.46
C THR A 27 -11.61 3.59 17.62
N ASP A 28 -12.44 4.33 18.35
CA ASP A 28 -13.87 4.02 18.44
C ASP A 28 -14.58 4.28 17.10
N GLU A 29 -14.15 5.29 16.33
CA GLU A 29 -14.66 5.56 14.99
C GLU A 29 -14.32 4.41 14.02
N ASP A 30 -13.10 3.88 14.08
CA ASP A 30 -12.70 2.72 13.28
C ASP A 30 -13.56 1.50 13.62
N TYR A 31 -13.82 1.28 14.91
CA TYR A 31 -14.66 0.17 15.36
C TYR A 31 -16.11 0.33 14.88
N ALA A 32 -16.69 1.51 15.04
CA ALA A 32 -18.04 1.81 14.56
C ALA A 32 -18.14 1.64 13.03
N GLN A 33 -17.10 2.06 12.30
CA GLN A 33 -17.03 1.88 10.85
C GLN A 33 -16.90 0.40 10.46
N ALA A 34 -16.12 -0.40 11.19
CA ALA A 34 -16.00 -1.83 10.99
C ALA A 34 -17.31 -2.57 11.29
N GLU A 35 -18.04 -2.17 12.33
CA GLU A 35 -19.38 -2.68 12.61
C GLU A 35 -20.36 -2.35 11.50
N LYS A 36 -20.34 -1.10 11.02
CA LYS A 36 -21.14 -0.67 9.88
C LYS A 36 -20.82 -1.52 8.65
N TRP A 37 -19.55 -1.74 8.32
CA TRP A 37 -19.16 -2.61 7.21
C TRP A 37 -19.60 -4.06 7.41
N ALA A 38 -19.45 -4.62 8.61
CA ALA A 38 -19.92 -5.96 8.92
C ALA A 38 -21.45 -6.11 8.81
N ASN A 39 -22.21 -5.03 9.03
CA ASN A 39 -23.68 -5.00 8.96
C ASN A 39 -24.23 -4.67 7.56
N GLU A 40 -23.62 -3.71 6.86
CA GLU A 40 -24.05 -3.23 5.52
C GLU A 40 -23.58 -4.15 4.40
N SER A 41 -22.45 -4.83 4.62
CA SER A 41 -22.05 -5.90 3.72
C SER A 41 -23.07 -7.01 3.89
N LYS A 42 -23.92 -7.19 2.88
CA LYS A 42 -24.19 -8.52 2.35
C LYS A 42 -22.83 -9.14 1.98
N PHE A 43 -22.05 -9.52 3.01
CA PHE A 43 -20.98 -10.47 2.91
C PHE A 43 -21.73 -11.75 2.51
N ILE A 44 -22.01 -11.89 1.21
CA ILE A 44 -22.15 -13.19 0.61
C ILE A 44 -20.74 -13.75 0.76
N GLY A 45 -20.40 -14.21 1.96
CA GLY A 45 -19.37 -15.19 2.11
C GLY A 45 -19.72 -16.24 1.07
N ASN A 46 -18.76 -16.56 0.22
CA ASN A 46 -18.90 -17.70 -0.66
C ASN A 46 -19.64 -18.79 0.10
N GLU A 47 -20.61 -19.45 -0.52
CA GLU A 47 -21.31 -20.62 0.02
C GLU A 47 -20.35 -21.77 0.40
N PHE A 48 -19.03 -21.54 0.33
CA PHE A 48 -17.93 -22.41 0.76
C PHE A 48 -17.02 -21.82 1.88
N THR A 49 -17.36 -20.67 2.47
CA THR A 49 -16.75 -20.23 3.74
C THR A 49 -17.85 -20.18 4.79
N ILE A 50 -18.20 -21.37 5.30
CA ILE A 50 -19.04 -21.52 6.49
C ILE A 50 -18.43 -20.62 7.58
N PHE A 51 -19.10 -19.50 7.88
CA PHE A 51 -19.30 -18.83 9.18
C PHE A 51 -19.95 -17.44 8.95
N ALA A 52 -21.10 -17.40 8.26
CA ALA A 52 -21.90 -16.17 8.13
C ALA A 52 -22.44 -15.63 9.48
N ASN A 53 -22.20 -16.33 10.60
CA ASN A 53 -22.67 -15.94 11.94
C ASN A 53 -21.56 -15.49 12.90
N ASP A 54 -20.28 -15.45 12.51
CA ASP A 54 -19.21 -14.94 13.38
C ASP A 54 -18.95 -13.44 13.14
N ARG A 55 -19.87 -12.62 13.67
CA ARG A 55 -19.80 -11.15 13.59
C ARG A 55 -18.46 -10.60 14.08
N LYS A 56 -17.87 -11.21 15.12
CA LYS A 56 -16.57 -10.78 15.65
C LYS A 56 -15.46 -10.98 14.61
N ARG A 57 -15.48 -12.08 13.86
CA ARG A 57 -14.53 -12.34 12.77
C ARG A 57 -14.68 -11.34 11.62
N LEU A 58 -15.91 -10.99 11.25
CA LEU A 58 -16.17 -9.98 10.21
C LEU A 58 -15.65 -8.60 10.62
N ILE A 59 -15.94 -8.17 11.86
CA ILE A 59 -15.41 -6.91 12.40
C ILE A 59 -13.88 -6.90 12.39
N ARG A 60 -13.23 -8.00 12.81
CA ARG A 60 -11.76 -8.10 12.80
C ARG A 60 -11.17 -8.00 11.40
N GLY A 61 -11.81 -8.62 10.40
CA GLY A 61 -11.43 -8.46 8.99
C GLY A 61 -11.53 -7.00 8.53
N ALA A 62 -12.69 -6.37 8.78
CA ALA A 62 -12.93 -4.97 8.44
C ALA A 62 -11.94 -4.01 9.13
N LEU A 63 -11.60 -4.25 10.41
CA LEU A 63 -10.58 -3.48 11.12
C LEU A 63 -9.20 -3.59 10.48
N GLY A 64 -8.83 -4.77 9.96
CA GLY A 64 -7.59 -4.94 9.21
C GLY A 64 -7.57 -4.12 7.91
N GLU A 65 -8.68 -4.09 7.18
CA GLU A 65 -8.80 -3.27 5.97
C GLU A 65 -8.76 -1.77 6.29
N ILE A 66 -9.44 -1.31 7.35
CA ILE A 66 -9.38 0.09 7.81
C ILE A 66 -7.94 0.46 8.17
N ALA A 67 -7.26 -0.37 8.97
CA ALA A 67 -5.87 -0.14 9.34
C ALA A 67 -4.97 -0.08 8.09
N PHE A 68 -5.14 -1.01 7.14
CA PHE A 68 -4.35 -0.99 5.90
C PHE A 68 -4.59 0.28 5.08
N GLN A 69 -5.85 0.70 4.92
CA GLN A 69 -6.20 1.92 4.18
C GLN A 69 -5.60 3.18 4.83
N ASN A 70 -5.62 3.26 6.17
CA ASN A 70 -5.09 4.40 6.92
C ASN A 70 -3.56 4.43 6.92
N MET A 71 -2.90 3.26 7.03
CA MET A 71 -1.44 3.15 6.93
C MET A 71 -0.94 3.47 5.50
N PHE A 72 -1.69 3.07 4.48
CA PHE A 72 -1.26 3.14 3.08
C PHE A 72 -2.36 3.73 2.17
N PRO A 73 -2.66 5.04 2.27
CA PRO A 73 -3.79 5.68 1.61
C PRO A 73 -3.74 5.66 0.08
N PHE A 74 -2.58 5.37 -0.51
CA PHE A 74 -2.39 5.25 -1.96
C PHE A 74 -2.88 3.91 -2.53
N PHE A 75 -3.07 2.88 -1.71
CA PHE A 75 -3.83 1.70 -2.12
C PHE A 75 -5.31 2.03 -2.15
N LYS A 76 -5.94 1.81 -3.30
CA LYS A 76 -7.37 2.09 -3.46
C LYS A 76 -8.17 0.88 -3.01
N LYS A 77 -9.00 1.04 -1.99
CA LYS A 77 -10.01 0.04 -1.62
C LYS A 77 -10.94 -0.22 -2.80
N THR A 78 -11.19 -1.48 -3.09
CA THR A 78 -12.17 -1.89 -4.11
C THR A 78 -13.59 -1.73 -3.60
N ALA A 79 -14.55 -1.56 -4.51
CA ALA A 79 -15.96 -1.53 -4.13
C ALA A 79 -16.38 -2.89 -3.56
N ASN A 80 -17.19 -2.89 -2.49
CA ASN A 80 -17.65 -4.07 -1.74
C ASN A 80 -18.35 -5.17 -2.58
N SER A 81 -18.61 -4.94 -3.87
CA SER A 81 -19.22 -5.90 -4.80
C SER A 81 -18.20 -6.73 -5.61
N SER A 82 -16.90 -6.43 -5.57
CA SER A 82 -15.89 -7.18 -6.32
C SER A 82 -15.24 -8.27 -5.45
N PHE A 83 -15.68 -9.51 -5.61
CA PHE A 83 -15.18 -10.71 -4.91
C PHE A 83 -13.68 -11.03 -5.10
N SER A 84 -12.91 -10.19 -5.79
CA SER A 84 -11.58 -10.54 -6.26
C SER A 84 -10.44 -10.09 -5.34
N HIS A 85 -10.52 -8.94 -4.66
CA HIS A 85 -9.46 -8.37 -3.80
C HIS A 85 -9.96 -7.16 -3.00
N ASP A 86 -9.26 -6.79 -1.92
CA ASP A 86 -9.63 -5.67 -1.03
C ASP A 86 -9.02 -4.34 -1.49
N PHE A 87 -7.79 -4.38 -2.02
CA PHE A 87 -7.06 -3.17 -2.44
C PHE A 87 -6.32 -3.35 -3.77
N LEU A 88 -6.24 -2.26 -4.54
CA LEU A 88 -5.51 -2.18 -5.81
C LEU A 88 -4.51 -1.03 -5.82
N TYR A 89 -3.29 -1.31 -6.26
CA TYR A 89 -2.26 -0.30 -6.58
C TYR A 89 -1.29 -0.85 -7.62
N ASN A 90 -0.98 -0.12 -8.70
CA ASN A 90 -0.01 -0.54 -9.74
C ASN A 90 -0.18 -2.01 -10.22
N ASN A 91 -1.40 -2.46 -10.53
CA ASN A 91 -1.74 -3.86 -10.87
C ASN A 91 -1.49 -4.90 -9.76
N THR A 92 -1.03 -4.48 -8.59
CA THR A 92 -0.97 -5.29 -7.38
C THR A 92 -2.34 -5.30 -6.71
N THR A 93 -2.93 -6.48 -6.63
CA THR A 93 -4.16 -6.74 -5.89
C THR A 93 -3.81 -7.36 -4.54
N ILE A 94 -4.33 -6.78 -3.47
CA ILE A 94 -4.07 -7.20 -2.09
C ILE A 94 -5.35 -7.72 -1.47
N ASP A 95 -5.23 -8.82 -0.74
CA ASP A 95 -6.23 -9.34 0.18
C ASP A 95 -5.69 -9.30 1.61
N VAL A 96 -6.50 -8.77 2.52
CA VAL A 96 -6.15 -8.54 3.91
C VAL A 96 -6.56 -9.75 4.74
N LYS A 97 -5.60 -10.33 5.46
CA LYS A 97 -5.81 -11.46 6.36
C LYS A 97 -5.43 -11.07 7.78
N VAL A 98 -6.40 -11.17 8.69
CA VAL A 98 -6.22 -10.79 10.10
C VAL A 98 -6.23 -12.02 10.99
N GLY A 99 -5.10 -12.27 11.67
CA GLY A 99 -5.05 -13.11 12.86
C GLY A 99 -5.35 -12.28 14.10
N SER A 100 -6.05 -12.82 15.10
CA SER A 100 -6.43 -12.07 16.29
C SER A 100 -6.25 -12.88 17.56
N ARG A 101 -5.77 -12.24 18.64
CA ARG A 101 -5.66 -12.82 19.98
C ARG A 101 -6.06 -11.80 21.04
N ASP A 102 -6.52 -12.27 22.18
CA ASP A 102 -7.13 -11.38 23.18
C ASP A 102 -6.10 -10.44 23.82
N ASN A 103 -4.93 -10.92 24.21
CA ASN A 103 -4.00 -10.15 25.05
C ASN A 103 -2.51 -10.29 24.65
N THR A 104 -2.23 -10.60 23.39
CA THR A 104 -0.85 -10.74 22.93
C THR A 104 -0.61 -9.95 21.66
N ASN A 105 0.56 -9.31 21.59
CA ASN A 105 1.11 -8.81 20.35
C ASN A 105 1.65 -9.97 19.50
N ALA A 106 2.00 -9.68 18.26
CA ALA A 106 2.54 -10.65 17.34
C ALA A 106 3.82 -11.30 17.89
N SER A 107 3.93 -12.60 17.66
CA SER A 107 5.13 -13.39 17.95
C SER A 107 5.66 -13.99 16.66
N GLU A 108 6.96 -14.21 16.60
CA GLU A 108 7.65 -14.85 15.47
C GLU A 108 7.08 -16.23 15.12
N TYR A 109 6.54 -16.94 16.11
CA TYR A 109 5.95 -18.27 15.97
C TYR A 109 4.45 -18.28 15.69
N TYR A 110 3.81 -17.12 15.57
CA TYR A 110 2.42 -17.08 15.14
C TYR A 110 2.34 -17.34 13.65
N GLU A 111 1.34 -18.11 13.26
CA GLU A 111 1.12 -18.48 11.87
C GLU A 111 -0.05 -17.71 11.29
N TYR A 112 0.10 -17.30 10.04
CA TYR A 112 -0.94 -16.66 9.27
C TYR A 112 -1.08 -17.38 7.94
N GLY A 113 -2.27 -17.30 7.35
CA GLY A 113 -2.53 -18.02 6.13
C GLY A 113 -3.98 -17.95 5.69
N PHE A 114 -4.29 -18.78 4.69
CA PHE A 114 -5.60 -18.84 4.08
C PHE A 114 -5.96 -20.29 3.71
N PRO A 115 -7.26 -20.59 3.57
CA PRO A 115 -7.71 -21.90 3.12
C PRO A 115 -7.12 -22.27 1.75
N GLU A 116 -6.69 -23.51 1.58
CA GLU A 116 -5.96 -23.98 0.39
C GLU A 116 -6.70 -23.68 -0.93
N TYR A 117 -8.03 -23.73 -0.95
CA TYR A 117 -8.83 -23.43 -2.15
C TYR A 117 -8.62 -21.99 -2.68
N GLN A 118 -8.19 -21.05 -1.84
CA GLN A 118 -7.92 -19.67 -2.25
C GLN A 118 -6.61 -19.52 -3.04
N LYS A 119 -5.76 -20.57 -3.12
CA LYS A 119 -4.51 -20.55 -3.89
C LYS A 119 -4.73 -20.26 -5.39
N ASN A 120 -5.89 -20.63 -5.91
CA ASN A 120 -6.27 -20.42 -7.31
C ASN A 120 -6.96 -19.07 -7.58
N SER A 121 -7.09 -18.21 -6.57
CA SER A 121 -7.65 -16.87 -6.76
C SER A 121 -6.74 -16.00 -7.64
N THR A 122 -7.30 -14.94 -8.25
CA THR A 122 -6.54 -14.01 -9.11
C THR A 122 -5.73 -12.97 -8.33
N LYS A 123 -5.82 -12.98 -6.99
CA LYS A 123 -5.08 -12.09 -6.09
C LYS A 123 -3.58 -12.24 -6.29
N THR A 124 -2.85 -11.14 -6.30
CA THR A 124 -1.39 -11.17 -6.46
C THR A 124 -0.66 -11.20 -5.12
N HIS A 125 -1.18 -10.52 -4.09
CA HIS A 125 -0.54 -10.40 -2.78
C HIS A 125 -1.53 -10.57 -1.63
N TYR A 126 -0.97 -10.87 -0.45
CA TYR A 126 -1.68 -10.90 0.82
C TYR A 126 -1.01 -9.95 1.81
N ALA A 127 -1.81 -9.18 2.53
CA ALA A 127 -1.36 -8.37 3.67
C ALA A 127 -1.79 -9.07 4.96
N PHE A 128 -0.82 -9.57 5.73
CA PHE A 128 -1.08 -10.26 6.99
C PHE A 128 -0.95 -9.32 8.17
N PHE A 129 -2.00 -9.30 9.00
CA PHE A 129 -2.06 -8.51 10.21
C PHE A 129 -2.28 -9.38 11.44
N HIS A 130 -1.78 -8.89 12.56
CA HIS A 130 -2.10 -9.39 13.89
C HIS A 130 -2.88 -8.33 14.66
N TYR A 131 -4.00 -8.72 15.25
CA TYR A 131 -4.83 -7.86 16.08
C TYR A 131 -4.80 -8.31 17.54
N ASN A 132 -4.27 -7.46 18.42
CA ASN A 132 -4.42 -7.58 19.86
C ASN A 132 -5.74 -6.91 20.28
N ILE A 133 -6.71 -7.71 20.71
CA ILE A 133 -8.09 -7.26 20.92
C ILE A 133 -8.19 -6.32 22.13
N ASN A 134 -7.51 -6.65 23.23
CA ASN A 134 -7.58 -5.86 24.46
C ASN A 134 -6.88 -4.52 24.31
N SER A 135 -5.68 -4.50 23.73
CA SER A 135 -4.95 -3.25 23.50
C SER A 135 -5.43 -2.49 22.26
N ARG A 136 -6.30 -3.10 21.45
CA ARG A 136 -6.77 -2.56 20.17
C ARG A 136 -5.64 -2.21 19.19
N ASN A 137 -4.51 -2.89 19.29
CA ASN A 137 -3.35 -2.68 18.43
C ASN A 137 -3.36 -3.67 17.25
N ILE A 138 -3.35 -3.13 16.03
CA ILE A 138 -3.17 -3.88 14.79
C ILE A 138 -1.72 -3.72 14.31
N GLN A 139 -1.04 -4.85 14.10
CA GLN A 139 0.36 -4.91 13.70
C GLN A 139 0.46 -5.55 12.31
N LEU A 140 1.05 -4.87 11.35
CA LEU A 140 1.32 -5.46 10.03
C LEU A 140 2.50 -6.42 10.13
N ILE A 141 2.25 -7.69 9.86
CA ILE A 141 3.28 -8.73 9.82
C ILE A 141 4.04 -8.65 8.50
N GLY A 142 3.34 -8.45 7.38
CA GLY A 142 3.98 -8.24 6.10
C GLY A 142 3.00 -8.29 4.94
N VAL A 143 3.44 -7.74 3.80
CA VAL A 143 2.79 -7.88 2.50
C VAL A 143 3.64 -8.78 1.65
N ILE A 144 3.09 -9.91 1.19
CA ILE A 144 3.83 -10.95 0.46
C ILE A 144 3.03 -11.42 -0.75
N SER A 145 3.71 -11.64 -1.88
CA SER A 145 3.13 -12.18 -3.10
C SER A 145 2.62 -13.59 -2.87
N LYS A 146 1.56 -13.95 -3.58
CA LYS A 146 1.02 -15.30 -3.56
C LYS A 146 2.08 -16.32 -3.98
N GLU A 147 2.94 -15.99 -4.95
CA GLU A 147 4.04 -16.84 -5.37
C GLU A 147 5.02 -17.14 -4.23
N ASN A 148 5.54 -16.11 -3.57
CA ASN A 148 6.46 -16.31 -2.44
C ASN A 148 5.77 -16.98 -1.25
N PHE A 149 4.52 -16.62 -0.96
CA PHE A 149 3.76 -17.30 0.10
C PHE A 149 3.63 -18.79 -0.19
N LEU A 150 3.20 -19.18 -1.40
CA LEU A 150 3.03 -20.60 -1.77
C LEU A 150 4.34 -21.38 -1.78
N LYS A 151 5.47 -20.71 -2.06
CA LYS A 151 6.80 -21.32 -2.05
C LYS A 151 7.27 -21.71 -0.65
N TYR A 152 6.93 -20.92 0.36
CA TYR A 152 7.45 -21.09 1.73
C TYR A 152 6.38 -21.53 2.74
N ALA A 153 5.10 -21.48 2.38
CA ALA A 153 4.02 -21.96 3.23
C ALA A 153 4.06 -23.48 3.38
N HIS A 154 3.75 -23.95 4.57
CA HIS A 154 3.47 -25.36 4.82
C HIS A 154 1.96 -25.61 4.80
N LYS A 155 1.58 -26.85 4.50
CA LYS A 155 0.18 -27.27 4.47
C LYS A 155 -0.24 -27.79 5.85
N GLN A 156 -1.34 -27.29 6.36
CA GLN A 156 -2.06 -27.87 7.49
C GLN A 156 -3.32 -28.57 6.96
N GLU A 157 -3.42 -29.87 7.20
CA GLU A 157 -4.55 -30.66 6.72
C GLU A 157 -5.80 -30.50 7.59
N LYS A 158 -6.96 -30.56 6.95
CA LYS A 158 -8.27 -30.62 7.63
C LYS A 158 -8.29 -31.81 8.58
N GLY A 159 -8.76 -31.60 9.81
CA GLY A 159 -8.87 -32.67 10.81
C GLY A 159 -7.55 -33.03 11.50
N GLY A 160 -6.42 -32.43 11.14
CA GLY A 160 -5.17 -32.58 11.88
C GLY A 160 -5.30 -32.03 13.30
N VAL A 161 -4.96 -32.82 14.31
CA VAL A 161 -4.90 -32.37 15.70
C VAL A 161 -3.51 -31.83 15.96
N GLU A 162 -3.39 -30.52 16.13
CA GLU A 162 -2.17 -29.91 16.66
C GLU A 162 -2.28 -29.71 18.17
N GLY A 163 -1.18 -29.94 18.89
CA GLY A 163 -1.08 -29.87 20.33
C GLY A 163 -1.39 -28.50 20.96
N SER A 164 -1.57 -28.55 22.28
CA SER A 164 -1.95 -27.51 23.27
C SER A 164 -3.30 -26.79 23.14
N ASN A 165 -3.95 -26.72 21.97
CA ASN A 165 -5.08 -25.79 21.79
C ASN A 165 -6.41 -26.44 21.37
N ASN A 166 -6.45 -27.75 21.09
CA ASN A 166 -7.63 -28.47 20.55
C ASN A 166 -8.28 -27.80 19.32
N TYR A 167 -7.54 -27.02 18.54
CA TYR A 167 -8.06 -26.43 17.31
C TYR A 167 -8.01 -27.47 16.19
N THR A 168 -9.17 -27.87 15.68
CA THR A 168 -9.28 -28.75 14.51
C THR A 168 -9.57 -27.91 13.27
N PRO A 169 -8.64 -27.83 12.29
CA PRO A 169 -8.88 -27.13 11.05
C PRO A 169 -10.07 -27.74 10.31
N MET A 170 -11.04 -26.90 9.95
CA MET A 170 -12.26 -27.32 9.22
C MET A 170 -12.06 -27.37 7.69
N ALA A 171 -10.90 -26.92 7.22
CA ALA A 171 -10.44 -26.97 5.84
C ALA A 171 -8.91 -27.18 5.82
N ASN A 172 -8.36 -27.52 4.66
CA ASN A 172 -6.91 -27.44 4.47
C ASN A 172 -6.49 -25.97 4.47
N TYR A 173 -5.39 -25.66 5.13
CA TYR A 173 -4.81 -24.33 5.18
C TYR A 173 -3.39 -24.35 4.62
N LEU A 174 -3.01 -23.23 4.02
CA LEU A 174 -1.63 -22.90 3.72
C LEU A 174 -1.21 -21.83 4.72
N LYS A 175 -0.15 -22.12 5.47
CA LYS A 175 0.29 -21.31 6.60
C LYS A 175 1.78 -21.02 6.55
N MET A 176 2.14 -19.88 7.14
CA MET A 176 3.51 -19.41 7.23
C MET A 176 3.72 -18.69 8.56
N TYR A 177 4.90 -18.89 9.17
CA TYR A 177 5.26 -18.20 10.41
C TYR A 177 5.47 -16.71 10.18
N ALA A 178 5.19 -15.91 11.21
CA ALA A 178 5.34 -14.45 11.18
C ALA A 178 6.76 -14.04 10.77
N VAL A 179 7.77 -14.73 11.30
CA VAL A 179 9.18 -14.46 11.00
C VAL A 179 9.50 -14.64 9.51
N ASP A 180 8.93 -15.65 8.87
CA ASP A 180 9.14 -15.87 7.45
C ASP A 180 8.36 -14.85 6.62
N ILE A 181 7.13 -14.52 6.99
CA ILE A 181 6.34 -13.48 6.30
C ILE A 181 7.09 -12.14 6.34
N MET A 182 7.67 -11.76 7.48
CA MET A 182 8.50 -10.56 7.59
C MET A 182 9.74 -10.64 6.71
N LYS A 183 10.43 -11.78 6.72
CA LYS A 183 11.65 -12.02 5.94
C LYS A 183 11.41 -11.87 4.44
N TYR A 184 10.26 -12.30 3.94
CA TYR A 184 9.88 -12.24 2.52
C TYR A 184 8.88 -11.12 2.22
N CYS A 185 8.79 -10.10 3.08
CA CYS A 185 7.91 -8.97 2.89
C CYS A 185 8.36 -8.11 1.70
N GLU A 186 7.41 -7.79 0.81
CA GLU A 186 7.62 -7.05 -0.43
C GLU A 186 7.03 -5.64 -0.37
N LEU A 187 6.46 -5.21 0.77
CA LEU A 187 5.81 -3.90 0.89
C LEU A 187 6.71 -2.75 0.40
N GLN A 188 7.97 -2.72 0.83
CA GLN A 188 8.92 -1.69 0.39
C GLN A 188 9.14 -1.71 -1.12
N GLN A 189 9.17 -2.89 -1.74
CA GLN A 189 9.28 -3.01 -3.18
C GLN A 189 8.01 -2.45 -3.83
N ILE A 190 6.82 -2.83 -3.36
CA ILE A 190 5.53 -2.39 -3.89
C ILE A 190 5.35 -0.87 -3.80
N ILE A 191 5.77 -0.23 -2.70
CA ILE A 191 5.66 1.23 -2.53
C ILE A 191 6.77 1.99 -3.28
N ASN A 192 7.96 1.41 -3.40
CA ASN A 192 9.09 1.98 -4.14
C ASN A 192 9.04 1.66 -5.63
N LEU A 193 8.13 0.78 -6.08
CA LEU A 193 7.60 0.89 -7.42
C LEU A 193 7.07 2.31 -7.47
N LYS A 194 7.82 3.20 -8.16
CA LYS A 194 7.30 4.49 -8.59
C LYS A 194 5.86 4.21 -9.00
N PRO A 195 4.85 5.01 -8.56
CA PRO A 195 3.52 4.91 -9.18
C PRO A 195 3.81 4.73 -10.65
N ILE A 196 3.18 3.75 -11.31
CA ILE A 196 3.35 3.63 -12.75
C ILE A 196 2.96 5.00 -13.26
N SER A 197 3.95 5.85 -13.47
CA SER A 197 3.84 7.18 -14.00
C SER A 197 3.78 6.85 -15.46
N ASN A 198 2.64 6.30 -15.87
CA ASN A 198 2.34 5.93 -17.23
C ASN A 198 3.57 5.33 -17.94
N GLN A 199 4.01 4.12 -17.55
CA GLN A 199 4.72 3.25 -18.50
C GLN A 199 3.72 2.55 -19.44
N ASN A 200 2.42 2.58 -19.10
CA ASN A 200 1.38 2.86 -20.09
C ASN A 200 1.12 4.36 -20.10
N GLN A 201 2.10 5.12 -20.58
CA GLN A 201 1.74 6.05 -21.63
C GLN A 201 1.07 5.10 -22.64
N THR A 202 -0.26 5.15 -22.72
CA THR A 202 -0.74 5.56 -24.03
C THR A 202 0.13 6.77 -24.31
N MET A 203 1.20 6.56 -25.10
CA MET A 203 1.70 7.63 -25.93
C MET A 203 0.40 8.15 -26.47
N SER A 204 -0.05 9.30 -25.97
CA SER A 204 -1.07 10.00 -26.71
C SER A 204 -0.43 10.05 -28.10
N ASN A 205 -1.01 9.37 -29.09
CA ASN A 205 -0.57 9.51 -30.48
C ASN A 205 -0.65 10.98 -30.93
N TYR A 206 -1.12 11.86 -30.05
CA TYR A 206 -0.84 13.28 -29.99
C TYR A 206 0.63 13.61 -30.19
N GLN A 207 0.99 13.71 -31.45
CA GLN A 207 2.03 14.59 -31.92
C GLN A 207 1.44 16.00 -31.92
N LYS A 208 2.06 16.91 -31.18
CA LYS A 208 1.70 18.33 -31.14
C LYS A 208 1.78 18.88 -32.57
N LYS A 209 0.64 19.29 -33.12
CA LYS A 209 0.55 19.92 -34.44
C LYS A 209 0.62 21.43 -34.30
N ASP A 210 0.86 22.10 -35.41
CA ASP A 210 0.80 23.55 -35.42
C ASP A 210 -0.63 24.04 -35.11
N GLY A 211 -0.75 25.03 -34.23
CA GLY A 211 -2.02 25.49 -33.66
C GLY A 211 -2.45 24.79 -32.36
N ASP A 212 -1.75 23.72 -31.96
CA ASP A 212 -2.11 22.96 -30.76
C ASP A 212 -1.67 23.62 -29.46
N ILE A 213 -2.57 23.65 -28.48
CA ILE A 213 -2.31 24.09 -27.10
C ILE A 213 -2.38 22.88 -26.16
N SER A 214 -1.35 22.69 -25.34
CA SER A 214 -1.35 21.71 -24.25
C SER A 214 -1.16 22.42 -22.93
N VAL A 215 -2.10 22.25 -21.99
CA VAL A 215 -2.09 22.90 -20.67
C VAL A 215 -2.29 21.89 -19.54
N PHE A 216 -1.64 22.15 -18.41
CA PHE A 216 -1.66 21.30 -17.23
C PHE A 216 -1.99 22.14 -16.00
N THR A 217 -2.54 21.50 -14.97
CA THR A 217 -2.83 22.15 -13.69
C THR A 217 -1.56 22.70 -13.08
N ASN A 218 -1.56 23.99 -12.73
CA ASN A 218 -0.45 24.63 -12.05
C ASN A 218 -0.59 24.46 -10.54
N GLN A 219 0.44 23.94 -9.86
CA GLN A 219 0.45 23.67 -8.41
C GLN A 219 1.02 24.82 -7.57
N SER A 220 0.96 26.05 -8.07
CA SER A 220 1.48 27.21 -7.34
C SER A 220 0.61 27.53 -6.14
N ALA A 221 1.24 27.79 -4.99
CA ALA A 221 0.56 28.27 -3.78
C ALA A 221 0.11 29.75 -3.86
N ASN A 222 0.50 30.47 -4.92
CA ASN A 222 0.12 31.86 -5.12
C ASN A 222 -1.31 31.96 -5.67
N ALA A 223 -2.21 32.61 -4.93
CA ALA A 223 -3.61 32.79 -5.31
C ALA A 223 -3.81 33.54 -6.65
N ASN A 224 -2.85 34.37 -7.06
CA ASN A 224 -2.87 35.10 -8.32
C ASN A 224 -2.21 34.34 -9.48
N ALA A 225 -1.68 33.14 -9.22
CA ALA A 225 -1.07 32.33 -10.27
C ALA A 225 -2.13 31.79 -11.24
N PRO A 226 -1.77 31.58 -12.53
CA PRO A 226 -2.66 30.92 -13.46
C PRO A 226 -2.97 29.51 -12.95
N ARG A 227 -4.22 29.07 -13.12
CA ARG A 227 -4.67 27.73 -12.72
C ARG A 227 -4.16 26.65 -13.67
N TRP A 228 -3.92 27.00 -14.94
CA TRP A 228 -3.25 26.12 -15.89
C TRP A 228 -2.10 26.81 -16.59
N LYS A 229 -1.03 26.05 -16.85
CA LYS A 229 0.11 26.49 -17.65
C LYS A 229 0.46 25.43 -18.68
N GLY A 230 1.06 25.85 -19.78
CA GLY A 230 1.55 24.91 -20.78
C GLY A 230 2.15 25.58 -22.00
N ASN A 231 2.04 24.92 -23.15
CA ASN A 231 2.73 25.31 -24.37
C ASN A 231 1.78 25.33 -25.57
N LEU A 232 1.96 26.32 -26.44
CA LEU A 232 1.38 26.41 -27.78
C LEU A 232 2.50 26.21 -28.80
N LEU A 233 2.25 25.41 -29.84
CA LEU A 233 3.09 25.40 -31.04
C LEU A 233 2.34 26.19 -32.11
N LEU A 234 2.92 27.28 -32.61
CA LEU A 234 2.29 28.08 -33.66
C LEU A 234 3.36 28.56 -34.65
N ASN A 235 3.16 28.27 -35.93
CA ASN A 235 4.12 28.42 -37.01
C ASN A 235 5.52 27.85 -36.68
N GLY A 236 5.58 26.70 -35.99
CA GLY A 236 6.83 26.06 -35.59
C GLY A 236 7.58 26.74 -34.43
N GLN A 237 7.05 27.84 -33.88
CA GLN A 237 7.59 28.52 -32.69
C GLN A 237 6.83 28.06 -31.44
N GLU A 238 7.56 27.77 -30.36
CA GLU A 238 6.94 27.49 -29.07
C GLU A 238 6.62 28.77 -28.28
N TYR A 239 5.39 28.81 -27.76
CA TYR A 239 4.93 29.83 -26.84
C TYR A 239 4.55 29.19 -25.50
N SER A 240 4.80 29.89 -24.41
CA SER A 240 4.23 29.57 -23.10
C SER A 240 2.81 30.12 -23.01
N VAL A 241 1.90 29.31 -22.49
CA VAL A 241 0.50 29.65 -22.26
C VAL A 241 0.21 29.63 -20.76
N SER A 242 -0.48 30.65 -20.25
CA SER A 242 -0.97 30.73 -18.86
C SER A 242 -2.45 31.05 -18.86
N LEU A 243 -3.28 30.29 -18.14
CA LEU A 243 -4.74 30.44 -18.08
C LEU A 243 -5.23 30.62 -16.64
N TRP A 244 -6.08 31.61 -16.41
CA TRP A 244 -6.78 31.91 -15.15
C TRP A 244 -8.28 31.68 -15.31
N VAL A 245 -8.93 31.23 -14.24
CA VAL A 245 -10.41 31.23 -14.18
C VAL A 245 -10.88 32.63 -13.80
N LYS A 246 -11.85 33.16 -14.55
CA LYS A 246 -12.52 34.43 -14.26
C LYS A 246 -14.04 34.25 -14.35
N ASN A 247 -14.78 35.15 -13.70
CA ASN A 247 -16.24 35.21 -13.76
C ASN A 247 -16.67 36.31 -14.74
N GLY A 248 -17.60 35.98 -15.63
CA GLY A 248 -18.22 36.93 -16.55
C GLY A 248 -19.74 36.90 -16.45
N ALA A 249 -20.41 37.74 -17.24
CA ALA A 249 -21.87 37.86 -17.24
C ALA A 249 -22.62 36.55 -17.55
N LYS A 250 -21.95 35.57 -18.18
CA LYS A 250 -22.51 34.27 -18.56
C LYS A 250 -21.89 33.08 -17.78
N GLY A 251 -21.19 33.35 -16.68
CA GLY A 251 -20.54 32.33 -15.85
C GLY A 251 -19.01 32.35 -15.94
N GLU A 252 -18.40 31.26 -15.49
CA GLU A 252 -16.95 31.09 -15.46
C GLU A 252 -16.35 30.96 -16.88
N PHE A 253 -15.21 31.61 -17.11
CA PHE A 253 -14.44 31.52 -18.34
C PHE A 253 -12.93 31.53 -18.08
N LEU A 254 -12.16 31.09 -19.08
CA LEU A 254 -10.70 31.10 -19.02
C LEU A 254 -10.16 32.37 -19.69
N ALA A 255 -9.41 33.17 -18.95
CA ALA A 255 -8.62 34.26 -19.49
C ALA A 255 -7.16 33.81 -19.58
N GLY A 256 -6.46 34.11 -20.67
CA GLY A 256 -5.12 33.58 -20.91
C GLY A 256 -4.11 34.62 -21.38
N SER A 257 -2.83 34.28 -21.23
CA SER A 257 -1.71 34.97 -21.86
C SER A 257 -0.84 33.98 -22.63
N VAL A 258 -0.27 34.43 -23.73
CA VAL A 258 0.64 33.67 -24.61
C VAL A 258 1.93 34.47 -24.77
N GLN A 259 3.08 33.87 -24.51
CA GLN A 259 4.39 34.52 -24.55
C GLN A 259 5.40 33.67 -25.33
N PRO A 260 6.23 34.23 -26.20
CA PRO A 260 7.29 33.46 -26.86
C PRO A 260 8.22 32.84 -25.83
N LYS A 261 8.59 31.57 -26.00
CA LYS A 261 9.71 31.02 -25.22
C LYS A 261 11.01 31.58 -25.80
N GLN A 262 11.81 32.24 -24.97
CA GLN A 262 13.18 32.60 -25.35
C GLN A 262 13.99 31.32 -25.57
N ALA A 263 14.82 31.31 -26.62
CA ALA A 263 15.80 30.25 -26.79
C ALA A 263 16.71 30.21 -25.55
N PRO A 264 17.14 29.02 -25.09
CA PRO A 264 18.08 28.90 -23.99
C PRO A 264 19.30 29.78 -24.29
N ALA A 265 19.66 30.68 -23.37
CA ALA A 265 20.94 31.36 -23.46
C ALA A 265 22.05 30.28 -23.48
N PRO A 266 23.06 30.39 -24.35
CA PRO A 266 24.19 29.47 -24.32
C PRO A 266 24.78 29.48 -22.90
N ALA A 267 25.01 28.28 -22.35
CA ALA A 267 25.59 28.13 -21.04
C ALA A 267 26.94 28.85 -21.00
N PRO A 268 27.26 29.62 -19.93
CA PRO A 268 28.56 30.25 -19.80
C PRO A 268 29.65 29.18 -19.77
N ASP A 269 30.67 29.35 -20.60
CA ASP A 269 31.86 28.49 -20.62
C ASP A 269 32.42 28.36 -19.21
N HIS A 270 32.54 27.12 -18.73
CA HIS A 270 33.22 26.82 -17.48
C HIS A 270 34.69 27.26 -17.61
N PHE A 271 35.02 28.42 -17.05
CA PHE A 271 36.41 28.84 -16.84
C PHE A 271 37.10 27.80 -15.97
N ASN A 272 38.06 27.10 -16.58
CA ASN A 272 38.94 26.15 -15.92
C ASN A 272 39.87 26.92 -14.97
N TYR A 273 39.54 26.98 -13.68
CA TYR A 273 40.48 27.50 -12.68
C TYR A 273 41.62 26.49 -12.49
N PRO A 274 42.89 26.87 -12.67
CA PRO A 274 44.01 26.00 -12.35
C PRO A 274 44.00 25.69 -10.85
N GLN A 275 44.11 24.40 -10.49
CA GLN A 275 44.29 23.98 -9.10
C GLN A 275 45.52 24.67 -8.49
N SER A 276 45.30 25.53 -7.51
CA SER A 276 46.38 26.08 -6.68
C SER A 276 46.83 25.03 -5.66
N ASN A 277 48.14 24.77 -5.71
CA ASN A 277 48.95 23.95 -4.83
C ASN A 277 48.65 24.20 -3.33
N PRO A 278 48.49 23.17 -2.47
CA PRO A 278 48.18 23.34 -1.06
C PRO A 278 49.47 23.67 -0.29
N ASN A 279 49.94 24.91 -0.41
CA ASN A 279 50.92 25.53 0.47
C ASN A 279 51.10 27.01 0.10
N SER A 280 50.15 27.86 0.49
CA SER A 280 50.51 29.23 0.88
C SER A 280 49.55 29.72 1.97
N SER A 281 50.15 30.05 3.10
CA SER A 281 49.60 30.81 4.20
C SER A 281 49.42 32.28 3.77
N GLY A 282 48.24 32.85 4.00
CA GLY A 282 48.02 34.28 3.79
C GLY A 282 46.61 34.74 4.15
N ASP A 283 46.51 35.37 5.31
CA ASP A 283 45.52 36.33 5.83
C ASP A 283 44.12 36.42 5.20
N LEU A 284 43.12 36.24 6.06
CA LEU A 284 41.74 36.71 5.88
C LEU A 284 41.60 38.11 6.48
N PRO A 285 41.12 39.12 5.74
CA PRO A 285 40.68 40.38 6.34
C PRO A 285 39.26 40.22 6.93
N PHE A 286 39.02 41.01 7.98
CA PHE A 286 37.84 41.06 8.87
C PHE A 286 36.50 41.25 8.16
#